data_AF-A0A5D3EFU9-F1
#
_entry.id   AF-A0A5D3EFU9-F1
#
_cell.length_a   1.000
_cell.length_b   1.000
_cell.length_c   1.000
_cell.angle_alpha   90.00
_cell.angle_beta   90.00
_cell.angle_gamma   90.00
#
_symmetry.space_group_name_H-M   'P 1'
#
loop_
_entity.id
_entity.type
_entity.pdbx_description
1 polymer ?
#
loop_
_entity_poly.entity_id
_entity_poly.type
_entity_poly.pdbx_seq_one_letter_code
_entity_poly.pdbx_strand_id
1 'polypeptide(L)'
;MKINISIVFSLFMVLISSCKNEIPFDIKENPPKLVMNAFINADSLTNYLYLNFTGHGSPGHVKDASLEIRVNGELREKLRPMDKKETNHLSQCMFKLSGTFLPGDLVRIDARTDDGMHHAWVEVGVPKPMPQIREVETMNVALRHHGRIENCLRYKITLNDIPNERNFYRLIVDKRTEWVSWFENRNDWQWGNEGSKQKRSIITSIYHDYSYIFREDIVLTDGRPQSDAEEENGMFDNVSNVYGVFDDSRFENSSYVMTVYNDPKPQAYNGINNKLSCKVDAVIRVLSITETEYYYLRALNIVDSDAFDEVLNEAINYPSNVQGGTGIVSISTETHKTIRLFEENYD
;
A
#
# COMPACT_ATOMS: atom_id res chain seq x y z
N MET A 1 -55.68 17.35 -35.38
CA MET A 1 -55.19 16.01 -34.97
C MET A 1 -53.96 16.18 -34.09
N LYS A 2 -54.15 16.28 -32.76
CA LYS A 2 -53.08 16.52 -31.77
C LYS A 2 -53.03 15.43 -30.68
N ILE A 3 -53.54 14.23 -30.98
CA ILE A 3 -53.79 13.18 -29.96
C ILE A 3 -52.82 11.98 -30.04
N ASN A 4 -51.97 11.85 -31.07
CA ASN A 4 -51.20 10.61 -31.23
C ASN A 4 -49.71 10.67 -30.81
N ILE A 5 -49.16 11.83 -30.44
CA ILE A 5 -47.75 11.89 -30.01
C ILE A 5 -47.62 11.65 -28.51
N SER A 6 -48.54 12.18 -27.70
CA SER A 6 -48.48 12.02 -26.24
C SER A 6 -48.70 10.57 -25.80
N ILE A 7 -49.54 9.81 -26.50
CA ILE A 7 -49.79 8.40 -26.19
C ILE A 7 -48.58 7.53 -26.56
N VAL A 8 -47.92 7.82 -27.69
CA VAL A 8 -46.70 7.10 -28.10
C VAL A 8 -45.53 7.38 -27.14
N PHE A 9 -45.41 8.61 -26.63
CA PHE A 9 -44.39 8.96 -25.64
C PHE A 9 -44.66 8.32 -24.27
N SER A 10 -45.93 8.25 -23.84
CA SER A 10 -46.32 7.54 -22.62
C SER A 10 -46.17 6.02 -22.74
N LEU A 11 -46.40 5.42 -23.92
CA LEU A 11 -46.17 3.99 -24.15
C LEU A 11 -44.66 3.63 -24.14
N PHE A 12 -43.80 4.54 -24.61
CA PHE A 12 -42.35 4.33 -24.63
C PHE A 12 -41.74 4.40 -23.22
N MET A 13 -42.26 5.24 -22.32
CA MET A 13 -41.82 5.33 -20.92
C MET A 13 -42.15 4.06 -20.10
N VAL A 14 -43.20 3.31 -20.45
CA VAL A 14 -43.55 2.06 -19.76
C VAL A 14 -42.63 0.90 -20.16
N LEU A 15 -41.98 0.97 -21.34
CA LEU A 15 -41.04 -0.06 -21.79
C LEU A 15 -39.63 0.08 -21.20
N ILE A 16 -39.34 1.17 -20.48
CA ILE A 16 -38.06 1.41 -19.80
C ILE A 16 -38.10 1.05 -18.32
N SER A 17 -39.17 0.41 -17.84
CA SER A 17 -39.12 -0.27 -16.54
C SER A 17 -38.19 -1.47 -16.67
N SER A 18 -36.89 -1.22 -16.58
CA SER A 18 -35.87 -2.23 -16.39
C SER A 18 -36.30 -3.05 -15.17
N CYS A 19 -36.78 -4.27 -15.41
CA CYS A 19 -36.92 -5.26 -14.36
C CYS A 19 -35.51 -5.47 -13.81
N LYS A 20 -35.21 -4.80 -12.69
CA LYS A 20 -34.08 -5.17 -11.85
C LYS A 20 -34.35 -6.58 -11.34
N ASN A 21 -33.94 -7.59 -12.12
CA ASN A 21 -33.71 -8.91 -11.60
C ASN A 21 -32.42 -8.84 -10.79
N GLU A 22 -32.50 -8.20 -9.62
CA GLU A 22 -31.49 -8.42 -8.58
C GLU A 22 -31.61 -9.90 -8.21
N ILE A 23 -30.56 -10.67 -8.49
CA ILE A 23 -30.47 -12.06 -8.04
C ILE A 23 -30.59 -11.99 -6.52
N PRO A 24 -31.62 -12.60 -5.90
CA PRO A 24 -31.80 -12.50 -4.47
C PRO A 24 -30.60 -13.14 -3.77
N PHE A 25 -29.84 -12.34 -3.02
CA PHE A 25 -28.75 -12.83 -2.18
C PHE A 25 -29.36 -13.45 -0.92
N ASP A 26 -29.44 -14.78 -0.88
CA ASP A 26 -29.84 -15.50 0.34
C ASP A 26 -28.61 -15.76 1.22
N ILE A 27 -28.59 -15.17 2.42
CA ILE A 27 -27.55 -15.37 3.44
C ILE A 27 -27.49 -16.85 3.89
N LYS A 28 -28.61 -17.59 3.82
CA LYS A 28 -28.62 -19.03 4.12
C LYS A 28 -27.90 -19.84 3.06
N GLU A 29 -27.91 -19.39 1.81
CA GLU A 29 -27.19 -20.03 0.71
C GLU A 29 -25.73 -19.55 0.61
N ASN A 30 -25.41 -18.39 1.19
CA ASN A 30 -24.06 -17.83 1.26
C ASN A 30 -23.66 -17.48 2.71
N PRO A 31 -23.32 -18.47 3.55
CA PRO A 31 -22.89 -18.21 4.91
C PRO A 31 -21.58 -17.39 4.94
N PRO A 32 -21.34 -16.61 6.01
CA PRO A 32 -20.12 -15.82 6.14
C PRO A 32 -18.86 -16.67 6.01
N LYS A 33 -17.89 -16.19 5.23
CA LYS A 33 -16.58 -16.81 5.06
C LYS A 33 -15.51 -16.00 5.79
N LEU A 34 -14.41 -16.64 6.18
CA LEU A 34 -13.25 -15.93 6.70
C LEU A 34 -12.60 -15.08 5.60
N VAL A 35 -12.27 -13.84 5.93
CA VAL A 35 -11.48 -12.90 5.14
C VAL A 35 -10.11 -12.81 5.80
N MET A 36 -9.07 -13.31 5.13
CA MET A 36 -7.70 -13.33 5.63
C MET A 36 -6.83 -12.39 4.80
N ASN A 37 -6.32 -11.33 5.42
CA ASN A 37 -5.52 -10.32 4.73
C ASN A 37 -4.17 -10.06 5.43
N ALA A 38 -3.08 -10.08 4.67
CA ALA A 38 -1.76 -9.69 5.15
C ALA A 38 -0.81 -9.33 3.98
N PHE A 39 -0.06 -8.23 4.13
CA PHE A 39 1.15 -7.96 3.34
C PHE A 39 2.35 -8.10 4.27
N ILE A 40 3.01 -9.25 4.18
CA ILE A 40 4.14 -9.62 5.03
C ILE A 40 5.42 -9.19 4.33
N ASN A 41 6.32 -8.54 5.06
CA ASN A 41 7.69 -8.31 4.61
C ASN A 41 8.60 -9.31 5.34
N ALA A 42 9.26 -10.19 4.58
CA ALA A 42 10.17 -11.22 5.08
C ALA A 42 11.37 -10.62 5.84
N ASP A 43 11.79 -9.42 5.46
CA ASP A 43 12.89 -8.67 6.08
C ASP A 43 12.44 -7.86 7.32
N SER A 44 11.13 -7.84 7.63
CA SER A 44 10.59 -7.20 8.82
C SER A 44 10.52 -8.16 10.02
N LEU A 45 10.94 -7.67 11.19
CA LEU A 45 10.79 -8.38 12.47
C LEU A 45 9.36 -8.32 13.03
N THR A 46 8.45 -7.61 12.38
CA THR A 46 7.07 -7.48 12.82
C THR A 46 6.15 -7.41 11.61
N ASN A 47 5.25 -8.38 11.53
CA ASN A 47 4.24 -8.48 10.49
C ASN A 47 2.87 -8.69 11.15
N TYR A 48 1.81 -8.29 10.45
CA TYR A 48 0.45 -8.40 10.95
C TYR A 48 -0.45 -9.12 9.96
N LEU A 49 -1.33 -9.96 10.48
CA LEU A 49 -2.41 -10.59 9.73
C LEU A 49 -3.74 -10.16 10.33
N TYR A 50 -4.69 -9.84 9.46
CA TYR A 50 -6.03 -9.43 9.81
C TYR A 50 -7.04 -10.50 9.39
N LEU A 51 -7.95 -10.83 10.30
CA LEU A 51 -8.99 -11.82 10.09
C LEU A 51 -10.37 -11.21 10.36
N ASN A 52 -11.27 -11.34 9.39
CA ASN A 52 -12.65 -10.87 9.50
C ASN A 52 -13.62 -11.90 8.90
N PHE A 53 -14.92 -11.67 9.00
CA PHE A 53 -15.93 -12.37 8.22
C PHE A 53 -16.40 -11.51 7.05
N THR A 54 -16.79 -12.14 5.95
CA THR A 54 -17.53 -11.46 4.87
C THR A 54 -18.86 -10.92 5.41
N GLY A 55 -19.33 -9.77 4.91
CA GLY A 55 -20.62 -9.19 5.31
C GLY A 55 -21.25 -8.32 4.23
N HIS A 56 -22.56 -8.04 4.37
CA HIS A 56 -23.43 -7.41 3.36
C HIS A 56 -23.38 -5.85 3.39
N GLY A 57 -22.24 -5.27 3.78
CA GLY A 57 -22.09 -3.80 3.88
C GLY A 57 -20.95 -3.37 4.82
N SER A 58 -20.58 -4.23 5.76
CA SER A 58 -19.34 -4.12 6.51
C SER A 58 -18.78 -5.52 6.83
N PRO A 59 -17.45 -5.65 7.00
CA PRO A 59 -16.86 -6.90 7.45
C PRO A 59 -17.41 -7.30 8.83
N GLY A 60 -17.74 -8.58 9.00
CA GLY A 60 -18.09 -9.13 10.30
C GLY A 60 -16.85 -9.35 11.17
N HIS A 61 -17.01 -9.29 12.49
CA HIS A 61 -15.89 -9.44 13.41
C HIS A 61 -15.66 -10.90 13.81
N VAL A 62 -14.40 -11.34 13.74
CA VAL A 62 -13.95 -12.60 14.34
C VAL A 62 -13.53 -12.30 15.79
N LYS A 63 -14.04 -13.07 16.75
CA LYS A 63 -13.72 -12.88 18.18
C LYS A 63 -12.65 -13.86 18.65
N ASP A 64 -12.89 -15.16 18.39
CA ASP A 64 -12.07 -16.25 18.89
C ASP A 64 -11.59 -17.10 17.71
N ALA A 65 -10.29 -17.04 17.45
CA ALA A 65 -9.64 -17.79 16.39
C ALA A 65 -8.20 -18.12 16.77
N SER A 66 -7.57 -18.98 15.96
CA SER A 66 -6.15 -19.31 16.06
C SER A 66 -5.52 -19.33 14.68
N LEU A 67 -4.22 -19.02 14.62
CA LEU A 67 -3.39 -19.26 13.45
C LEU A 67 -2.37 -20.36 13.72
N GLU A 68 -2.15 -21.25 12.75
CA GLU A 68 -0.96 -22.08 12.67
C GLU A 68 -0.12 -21.63 11.46
N ILE A 69 1.17 -21.38 11.68
CA ILE A 69 2.10 -21.02 10.61
C ILE A 69 3.10 -22.15 10.45
N ARG A 70 3.20 -22.66 9.22
CA ARG A 70 4.17 -23.68 8.82
C ARG A 70 5.09 -23.12 7.76
N VAL A 71 6.37 -23.46 7.86
CA VAL A 71 7.39 -23.09 6.88
C VAL A 71 8.01 -24.38 6.39
N ASN A 72 7.95 -24.63 5.08
CA ASN A 72 8.40 -25.87 4.44
C ASN A 72 7.80 -27.13 5.10
N GLY A 73 6.52 -27.05 5.49
CA GLY A 73 5.77 -28.12 6.16
C GLY A 73 5.95 -28.21 7.67
N GLU A 74 6.99 -27.59 8.24
CA GLU A 74 7.26 -27.60 9.68
C GLU A 74 6.48 -26.51 10.41
N LEU A 75 5.81 -26.86 11.51
CA LEU A 75 5.11 -25.89 12.35
C LEU A 75 6.12 -24.94 13.02
N ARG A 76 5.93 -23.65 12.81
CA ARG A 76 6.77 -22.58 13.37
C ARG A 76 6.07 -21.79 14.46
N GLU A 77 4.81 -21.41 14.24
CA GLU A 77 4.07 -20.59 15.20
C GLU A 77 2.63 -21.10 15.38
N LYS A 78 2.13 -20.90 16.60
CA LYS A 78 0.71 -20.99 16.95
C LYS A 78 0.31 -19.69 17.62
N LEU A 79 -0.57 -18.93 16.99
CA LEU A 79 -0.89 -17.58 17.41
C LEU A 79 -2.35 -17.46 17.86
N ARG A 80 -2.55 -16.57 18.82
CA ARG A 80 -3.85 -16.07 19.24
C ARG A 80 -3.98 -14.59 18.86
N PRO A 81 -5.22 -14.07 18.73
CA PRO A 81 -5.44 -12.67 18.44
C PRO A 81 -4.77 -11.79 19.50
N MET A 82 -4.29 -10.63 19.08
CA MET A 82 -3.75 -9.62 19.98
C MET A 82 -4.84 -9.07 20.90
N ASP A 83 -4.44 -8.68 22.12
CA ASP A 83 -5.37 -8.09 23.08
C ASP A 83 -5.89 -6.74 22.58
N LYS A 84 -7.20 -6.50 22.74
CA LYS A 84 -7.86 -5.25 22.29
C LYS A 84 -7.26 -3.97 22.87
N LYS A 85 -6.57 -4.05 24.02
CA LYS A 85 -5.88 -2.92 24.63
C LYS A 85 -4.62 -2.51 23.87
N GLU A 86 -4.03 -3.43 23.12
CA GLU A 86 -2.81 -3.23 22.35
C GLU A 86 -3.08 -2.68 20.94
N THR A 87 -4.33 -2.74 20.45
CA THR A 87 -4.61 -2.47 19.03
C THR A 87 -4.92 -1.00 18.71
N ASN A 88 -5.19 -0.12 19.69
CA ASN A 88 -5.50 1.33 19.60
C ASN A 88 -6.49 1.81 18.50
N HIS A 89 -6.97 0.89 17.67
CA HIS A 89 -7.87 1.04 16.54
C HIS A 89 -8.84 -0.15 16.56
N LEU A 90 -10.02 0.09 16.01
CA LEU A 90 -11.18 -0.77 15.73
C LEU A 90 -11.03 -2.28 15.99
N SER A 91 -12.11 -2.89 16.48
CA SER A 91 -12.34 -4.30 16.87
C SER A 91 -12.05 -5.41 15.83
N GLN A 92 -11.03 -5.27 15.00
CA GLN A 92 -10.58 -6.27 14.04
C GLN A 92 -9.71 -7.33 14.73
N CYS A 93 -9.86 -8.58 14.30
CA CYS A 93 -9.05 -9.68 14.81
C CYS A 93 -7.66 -9.59 14.16
N MET A 94 -6.66 -9.19 14.94
CA MET A 94 -5.29 -8.95 14.46
C MET A 94 -4.34 -9.94 15.12
N PHE A 95 -3.43 -10.50 14.34
CA PHE A 95 -2.36 -11.39 14.80
C PHE A 95 -1.02 -10.75 14.51
N LYS A 96 -0.12 -10.74 15.51
CA LYS A 96 1.28 -10.35 15.31
C LYS A 96 2.09 -11.60 14.98
N LEU A 97 2.71 -11.60 13.82
CA LEU A 97 3.59 -12.66 13.34
C LEU A 97 5.01 -12.35 13.80
N SER A 98 5.68 -13.36 14.37
CA SER A 98 7.06 -13.23 14.88
C SER A 98 8.07 -14.01 14.04
N GLY A 99 7.61 -14.85 13.12
CA GLY A 99 8.43 -15.66 12.25
C GLY A 99 9.22 -14.83 11.25
N THR A 100 10.48 -15.21 11.08
CA THR A 100 11.33 -14.75 9.98
C THR A 100 11.16 -15.73 8.82
N PHE A 101 10.88 -15.20 7.63
CA PHE A 101 10.72 -15.98 6.41
C PHE A 101 11.94 -15.77 5.52
N LEU A 102 12.47 -16.83 4.91
CA LEU A 102 13.63 -16.75 4.04
C LEU A 102 13.20 -16.85 2.58
N PRO A 103 13.92 -16.18 1.64
CA PRO A 103 13.68 -16.36 0.21
C PRO A 103 13.66 -17.84 -0.20
N GLY A 104 12.61 -18.25 -0.92
CA GLY A 104 12.39 -19.63 -1.34
C GLY A 104 11.63 -20.51 -0.33
N ASP A 105 11.34 -20.03 0.88
CA ASP A 105 10.46 -20.73 1.81
C ASP A 105 9.04 -20.85 1.23
N LEU A 106 8.40 -21.99 1.52
CA LEU A 106 6.97 -22.17 1.31
C LEU A 106 6.24 -21.99 2.65
N VAL A 107 5.53 -20.88 2.79
CA VAL A 107 4.86 -20.49 4.03
C VAL A 107 3.38 -20.80 3.92
N ARG A 108 2.89 -21.68 4.79
CA ARG A 108 1.47 -22.01 4.92
C ARG A 108 0.91 -21.40 6.20
N ILE A 109 -0.20 -20.68 6.09
CA ILE A 109 -0.92 -20.10 7.22
C ILE A 109 -2.34 -20.66 7.24
N ASP A 110 -2.71 -21.32 8.33
CA ASP A 110 -4.05 -21.84 8.58
C ASP A 110 -4.73 -21.01 9.67
N ALA A 111 -5.91 -20.45 9.38
CA ALA A 111 -6.77 -19.78 10.36
C ALA A 111 -8.03 -20.58 10.64
N ARG A 112 -8.33 -20.79 11.93
CA ARG A 112 -9.52 -21.52 12.37
C ARG A 112 -10.24 -20.75 13.46
N THR A 113 -11.57 -20.71 13.39
CA THR A 113 -12.40 -20.24 14.50
C THR A 113 -12.42 -21.30 15.60
N ASP A 114 -12.53 -20.88 16.85
CA ASP A 114 -12.45 -21.79 18.00
C ASP A 114 -13.66 -22.74 18.11
N ASP A 115 -14.79 -22.34 17.54
CA ASP A 115 -15.98 -23.19 17.37
C ASP A 115 -15.80 -24.29 16.30
N GLY A 116 -14.71 -24.27 15.54
CA GLY A 116 -14.40 -25.20 14.46
C GLY A 116 -15.23 -25.02 13.20
N MET A 117 -16.10 -24.01 13.13
CA MET A 117 -17.06 -23.81 12.03
C MET A 117 -16.41 -23.25 10.76
N HIS A 118 -15.33 -22.47 10.90
CA HIS A 118 -14.67 -21.84 9.77
C HIS A 118 -13.17 -22.15 9.76
N HIS A 119 -12.67 -22.49 8.58
CA HIS A 119 -11.26 -22.73 8.33
C HIS A 119 -10.89 -22.10 6.99
N ALA A 120 -9.91 -21.21 7.01
CA ALA A 120 -9.30 -20.64 5.82
C ALA A 120 -7.80 -20.83 5.88
N TRP A 121 -7.16 -20.99 4.74
CA TRP A 121 -5.72 -21.17 4.69
C TRP A 121 -5.13 -20.63 3.40
N VAL A 122 -3.83 -20.38 3.42
CA VAL A 122 -3.07 -19.93 2.26
C VAL A 122 -1.70 -20.58 2.27
N GLU A 123 -1.12 -20.75 1.10
CA GLU A 123 0.26 -21.18 0.92
C GLU A 123 0.95 -20.21 -0.05
N VAL A 124 2.06 -19.63 0.38
CA VAL A 124 2.75 -18.54 -0.32
C VAL A 124 4.24 -18.85 -0.36
N GLY A 125 4.82 -18.82 -1.56
CA GLY A 125 6.26 -18.87 -1.73
C GLY A 125 6.87 -17.50 -1.45
N VAL A 126 7.95 -17.46 -0.68
CA VAL A 126 8.71 -16.22 -0.43
C VAL A 126 9.53 -15.89 -1.68
N PRO A 127 9.27 -14.75 -2.36
CA PRO A 127 9.98 -14.40 -3.58
C PRO A 127 11.46 -14.13 -3.29
N LYS A 128 12.33 -14.37 -4.29
CA LYS A 128 13.73 -13.96 -4.18
C LYS A 128 13.82 -12.43 -4.26
N PRO A 129 14.66 -11.79 -3.44
CA PRO A 129 14.87 -10.35 -3.55
C PRO A 129 15.59 -10.03 -4.85
N MET A 130 15.25 -8.88 -5.46
CA MET A 130 16.02 -8.31 -6.56
C MET A 130 17.51 -8.25 -6.17
N PRO A 131 18.46 -8.74 -7.00
CA PRO A 131 19.82 -8.95 -6.53
C PRO A 131 20.51 -7.67 -6.04
N GLN A 132 20.26 -6.54 -6.70
CA GLN A 132 20.88 -5.27 -6.37
C GLN A 132 20.18 -4.08 -7.04
N ILE A 133 20.07 -2.96 -6.32
CA ILE A 133 19.94 -1.62 -6.91
C ILE A 133 21.36 -1.09 -7.20
N ARG A 134 21.79 -1.13 -8.47
CA ARG A 134 23.19 -0.87 -8.86
C ARG A 134 23.60 0.56 -8.53
N GLU A 135 22.85 1.50 -9.07
CA GLU A 135 23.16 2.92 -9.02
C GLU A 135 21.87 3.71 -8.80
N VAL A 136 21.98 4.82 -8.07
CA VAL A 136 20.92 5.82 -8.05
C VAL A 136 21.57 7.17 -8.26
N GLU A 137 21.39 7.72 -9.46
CA GLU A 137 21.82 9.08 -9.78
C GLU A 137 20.73 10.05 -9.37
N THR A 138 21.11 11.16 -8.73
CA THR A 138 20.17 12.20 -8.30
C THR A 138 20.46 13.52 -8.99
N MET A 139 19.41 14.25 -9.40
CA MET A 139 19.56 15.55 -10.03
C MET A 139 18.36 16.46 -9.74
N ASN A 140 18.62 17.69 -9.30
CA ASN A 140 17.56 18.70 -9.20
C ASN A 140 17.11 19.12 -10.59
N VAL A 141 15.81 19.11 -10.82
CA VAL A 141 15.19 19.45 -12.10
C VAL A 141 14.00 20.38 -11.86
N ALA A 142 13.77 21.30 -12.78
CA ALA A 142 12.50 22.01 -12.85
C ALA A 142 11.52 21.12 -13.61
N LEU A 143 10.46 20.66 -12.94
CA LEU A 143 9.43 19.80 -13.49
C LEU A 143 8.11 20.55 -13.46
N ARG A 144 7.34 20.50 -14.56
CA ARG A 144 5.98 21.03 -14.56
C ARG A 144 5.07 20.03 -13.86
N HIS A 145 4.27 20.45 -12.88
CA HIS A 145 3.39 19.59 -12.09
C HIS A 145 2.21 20.42 -11.62
N HIS A 146 0.97 19.98 -11.87
CA HIS A 146 -0.25 20.69 -11.49
C HIS A 146 -0.28 22.16 -11.98
N GLY A 147 0.12 22.39 -13.23
CA GLY A 147 0.10 23.67 -13.91
C GLY A 147 1.24 24.60 -13.52
N ARG A 148 2.12 24.17 -12.60
CA ARG A 148 3.20 24.97 -12.00
C ARG A 148 4.55 24.35 -12.30
N ILE A 149 5.59 25.16 -12.37
CA ILE A 149 6.97 24.66 -12.43
C ILE A 149 7.46 24.53 -10.99
N GLU A 150 7.77 23.30 -10.58
CA GLU A 150 8.28 22.97 -9.27
C GLU A 150 9.70 22.41 -9.39
N ASN A 151 10.53 22.68 -8.38
CA ASN A 151 11.84 22.04 -8.29
C ASN A 151 11.61 20.64 -7.70
N CYS A 152 11.94 19.61 -8.48
CA CYS A 152 11.89 18.22 -8.06
C CYS A 152 13.29 17.62 -8.03
N LEU A 153 13.48 16.59 -7.23
CA LEU A 153 14.66 15.74 -7.29
C LEU A 153 14.33 14.53 -8.15
N ARG A 154 15.06 14.37 -9.25
CA ARG A 154 14.97 13.18 -10.10
C ARG A 154 15.91 12.10 -9.57
N TYR A 155 15.42 10.87 -9.54
CA TYR A 155 16.20 9.66 -9.37
C TYR A 155 16.25 8.89 -10.68
N LYS A 156 17.46 8.50 -11.11
CA LYS A 156 17.64 7.42 -12.10
C LYS A 156 18.15 6.18 -11.38
N ILE A 157 17.29 5.19 -11.23
CA ILE A 157 17.52 3.99 -10.43
C ILE A 157 17.86 2.85 -11.39
N THR A 158 19.09 2.35 -11.32
CA THR A 158 19.52 1.20 -12.13
C THR A 158 19.19 -0.10 -11.40
N LEU A 159 18.23 -0.84 -11.94
CA LEU A 159 17.73 -2.11 -11.44
C LEU A 159 18.33 -3.28 -12.22
N ASN A 160 18.43 -4.43 -11.55
CA ASN A 160 18.86 -5.68 -12.16
C ASN A 160 17.78 -6.73 -11.96
N ASP A 161 17.27 -7.28 -13.06
CA ASP A 161 16.29 -8.35 -13.01
C ASP A 161 16.85 -9.66 -12.43
N ILE A 162 15.96 -10.53 -11.96
CA ILE A 162 16.32 -11.89 -11.56
C ILE A 162 16.20 -12.79 -12.81
N PRO A 163 17.31 -13.38 -13.30
CA PRO A 163 17.29 -14.03 -14.60
C PRO A 163 16.55 -15.36 -14.62
N ASN A 164 15.89 -15.64 -15.75
CA ASN A 164 15.18 -16.87 -16.11
C ASN A 164 13.94 -17.19 -15.26
N GLU A 165 13.34 -16.18 -14.65
CA GLU A 165 12.02 -16.29 -14.03
C GLU A 165 11.23 -15.01 -14.28
N ARG A 166 9.90 -15.09 -14.21
CA ARG A 166 9.04 -13.91 -14.33
C ARG A 166 8.95 -13.23 -12.96
N ASN A 167 9.27 -11.95 -12.91
CA ASN A 167 9.36 -11.20 -11.67
C ASN A 167 8.32 -10.10 -11.59
N PHE A 168 7.85 -9.90 -10.36
CA PHE A 168 6.91 -8.84 -10.01
C PHE A 168 7.51 -8.01 -8.89
N TYR A 169 7.42 -6.70 -9.06
CA TYR A 169 8.08 -5.75 -8.18
C TYR A 169 7.13 -4.65 -7.73
N ARG A 170 7.48 -4.05 -6.60
CA ARG A 170 6.87 -2.83 -6.10
C ARG A 170 7.93 -1.82 -5.71
N LEU A 171 7.84 -0.61 -6.25
CA LEU A 171 8.68 0.51 -5.87
C LEU A 171 8.08 1.26 -4.70
N ILE A 172 8.90 1.51 -3.67
CA ILE A 172 8.62 2.47 -2.61
C ILE A 172 9.77 3.46 -2.55
N VAL A 173 9.46 4.74 -2.71
CA VAL A 173 10.39 5.85 -2.49
C VAL A 173 10.05 6.46 -1.14
N ASP A 174 10.83 6.13 -0.10
CA ASP A 174 10.62 6.62 1.26
C ASP A 174 11.55 7.81 1.53
N LYS A 175 11.03 9.02 1.37
CA LYS A 175 11.73 10.24 1.79
C LYS A 175 11.56 10.40 3.30
N ARG A 176 12.66 10.19 4.02
CA ARG A 176 12.73 10.30 5.47
C ARG A 176 13.28 11.66 5.86
N THR A 177 12.48 12.45 6.57
CA THR A 177 12.94 13.70 7.19
C THR A 177 13.06 13.48 8.68
N GLU A 178 14.29 13.53 9.20
CA GLU A 178 14.58 13.49 10.63
C GLU A 178 14.85 14.91 11.13
N TRP A 179 14.04 15.35 12.09
CA TRP A 179 14.21 16.60 12.80
C TRP A 179 14.69 16.34 14.23
N VAL A 180 15.76 17.01 14.62
CA VAL A 180 16.19 17.09 16.02
C VAL A 180 15.87 18.48 16.54
N SER A 181 15.23 18.59 17.70
CA SER A 181 14.86 19.88 18.28
C SER A 181 14.81 19.86 19.80
N TRP A 182 14.88 21.05 20.40
CA TRP A 182 14.55 21.22 21.81
C TRP A 182 13.05 21.19 22.02
N PHE A 183 12.60 20.31 22.91
CA PHE A 183 11.26 20.33 23.47
C PHE A 183 11.30 21.01 24.84
N GLU A 184 10.52 22.09 24.97
CA GLU A 184 10.30 22.76 26.25
C GLU A 184 8.93 22.35 26.77
N ASN A 185 8.91 21.61 27.88
CA ASN A 185 7.66 21.23 28.52
C ASN A 185 7.07 22.45 29.25
N ARG A 186 5.99 23.03 28.69
CA ARG A 186 5.23 24.14 29.32
C ARG A 186 4.24 23.69 30.41
N ASN A 187 4.24 22.42 30.82
CA ASN A 187 3.25 21.93 31.80
C ASN A 187 3.64 22.16 33.27
N ASP A 188 4.63 22.99 33.56
CA ASP A 188 4.97 23.39 34.95
C ASP A 188 4.48 24.81 35.28
N TRP A 189 3.30 25.19 34.76
CA TRP A 189 2.57 26.37 35.24
C TRP A 189 1.95 26.07 36.62
N GLN A 190 2.81 25.87 37.62
CA GLN A 190 2.40 25.96 39.02
C GLN A 190 2.27 27.44 39.36
N TRP A 191 1.02 27.89 39.55
CA TRP A 191 0.72 29.22 40.06
C TRP A 191 1.38 29.37 41.44
N GLY A 192 2.44 30.16 41.55
CA GLY A 192 2.98 30.62 42.83
C GLY A 192 4.40 30.21 43.23
N ASN A 193 5.18 29.54 42.38
CA ASN A 193 6.60 29.30 42.70
C ASN A 193 7.53 30.04 41.73
N GLU A 194 8.21 31.08 42.23
CA GLU A 194 9.42 31.64 41.61
C GLU A 194 10.49 30.53 41.56
N GLY A 195 10.61 29.87 40.40
CA GLY A 195 11.66 28.89 40.17
C GLY A 195 11.28 27.64 39.37
N SER A 196 10.28 27.68 38.48
CA SER A 196 10.05 26.56 37.54
C SER A 196 11.29 26.37 36.66
N LYS A 197 12.08 25.34 36.95
CA LYS A 197 13.19 24.92 36.09
C LYS A 197 12.59 24.39 34.79
N GLN A 198 12.68 25.18 33.72
CA GLN A 198 12.39 24.72 32.37
C GLN A 198 13.23 23.48 32.07
N LYS A 199 12.58 22.31 32.04
CA LYS A 199 13.24 21.07 31.65
C LYS A 199 13.26 21.01 30.13
N ARG A 200 14.42 21.27 29.54
CA ARG A 200 14.68 21.07 28.11
C ARG A 200 15.00 19.60 27.87
N SER A 201 14.35 19.00 26.89
CA SER A 201 14.69 17.66 26.39
C SER A 201 14.92 17.71 24.89
N ILE A 202 15.84 16.90 24.39
CA ILE A 202 16.03 16.72 22.95
C ILE A 202 15.00 15.69 22.48
N ILE A 203 14.28 16.02 21.40
CA ILE A 203 13.39 15.10 20.71
C ILE A 203 13.91 14.86 19.30
N THR A 204 13.77 13.62 18.84
CA THR A 204 14.01 13.23 17.44
C THR A 204 12.68 12.81 16.85
N SER A 205 12.27 13.47 15.76
CA SER A 205 11.05 13.17 15.02
C SER A 205 11.41 12.71 13.62
N ILE A 206 10.91 11.54 13.21
CA ILE A 206 11.13 10.98 11.88
C ILE A 206 9.81 11.01 11.13
N TYR A 207 9.81 11.67 9.97
CA TYR A 207 8.67 11.76 9.07
C TYR A 207 8.97 10.99 7.79
N HIS A 208 7.95 10.30 7.28
CA HIS A 208 8.01 9.53 6.05
C HIS A 208 7.07 10.16 5.02
N ASP A 209 7.60 10.41 3.83
CA ASP A 209 6.84 10.81 2.65
C ASP A 209 7.10 9.79 1.54
N TYR A 210 6.03 9.08 1.15
CA TYR A 210 6.07 8.01 0.17
C TYR A 210 5.67 8.48 -1.24
N SER A 211 5.43 9.78 -1.42
CA SER A 211 4.92 10.35 -2.66
C SER A 211 6.04 10.50 -3.69
N TYR A 212 5.78 10.07 -4.93
CA TYR A 212 6.69 10.30 -6.05
C TYR A 212 5.92 10.37 -7.37
N ILE A 213 6.52 11.04 -8.35
CA ILE A 213 6.02 11.17 -9.72
C ILE A 213 6.79 10.18 -10.60
N PHE A 214 6.08 9.43 -11.43
CA PHE A 214 6.65 8.37 -12.27
C PHE A 214 6.20 8.45 -13.74
N ARG A 215 5.41 9.45 -14.13
CA ARG A 215 4.73 9.53 -15.43
C ARG A 215 5.63 9.47 -16.67
N GLU A 216 6.94 9.69 -16.54
CA GLU A 216 7.89 9.57 -17.67
C GLU A 216 8.49 8.16 -17.79
N ASP A 217 8.31 7.31 -16.77
CA ASP A 217 8.86 5.96 -16.73
C ASP A 217 7.97 4.96 -17.48
N ILE A 218 8.56 4.24 -18.43
CA ILE A 218 7.84 3.33 -19.32
C ILE A 218 7.28 2.13 -18.56
N VAL A 219 8.01 1.61 -17.57
CA VAL A 219 7.61 0.42 -16.81
C VAL A 219 6.51 0.78 -15.81
N LEU A 220 6.62 1.90 -15.11
CA LEU A 220 5.61 2.33 -14.12
C LEU A 220 4.31 2.84 -14.76
N THR A 221 4.33 3.20 -16.05
CA THR A 221 3.15 3.69 -16.81
C THR A 221 2.56 2.65 -17.76
N ASP A 222 2.89 1.37 -17.62
CA ASP A 222 2.45 0.30 -18.52
C ASP A 222 2.76 0.59 -20.01
N GLY A 223 3.82 1.36 -20.29
CA GLY A 223 4.25 1.78 -21.62
C GLY A 223 3.55 3.02 -22.18
N ARG A 224 2.90 3.80 -21.33
CA ARG A 224 2.21 5.04 -21.68
C ARG A 224 2.81 6.23 -20.93
N PRO A 225 4.08 6.59 -21.17
CA PRO A 225 4.65 7.77 -20.55
C PRO A 225 3.83 8.99 -20.97
N GLN A 226 3.51 9.85 -20.00
CA GLN A 226 2.67 11.02 -20.20
C GLN A 226 3.47 12.30 -19.95
N SER A 227 3.15 13.34 -20.71
CA SER A 227 3.52 14.70 -20.36
C SER A 227 2.57 15.26 -19.29
N ASP A 228 3.03 16.28 -18.55
CA ASP A 228 2.21 17.02 -17.58
C ASP A 228 0.90 17.56 -18.20
N ALA A 229 0.98 18.02 -19.46
CA ALA A 229 -0.19 18.55 -20.17
C ALA A 229 -1.24 17.46 -20.44
N GLU A 230 -0.82 16.22 -20.68
CA GLU A 230 -1.71 15.07 -20.92
C GLU A 230 -2.25 14.47 -19.62
N GLU A 231 -1.50 14.60 -18.51
CA GLU A 231 -1.97 14.21 -17.17
C GLU A 231 -3.09 15.15 -16.68
N GLU A 232 -3.00 16.45 -16.96
CA GLU A 232 -4.02 17.44 -16.54
C GLU A 232 -5.16 17.63 -17.55
N ASN A 233 -4.87 17.55 -18.85
CA ASN A 233 -5.82 17.86 -19.92
C ASN A 233 -6.15 16.64 -20.78
N GLY A 234 -5.90 15.44 -20.25
CA GLY A 234 -6.32 14.20 -20.88
C GLY A 234 -7.82 14.23 -21.14
N MET A 235 -8.24 13.83 -22.34
CA MET A 235 -9.68 13.70 -22.68
C MET A 235 -10.35 12.56 -21.89
N PHE A 236 -9.55 11.67 -21.30
CA PHE A 236 -9.97 10.54 -20.49
C PHE A 236 -9.04 10.44 -19.28
N ASP A 237 -9.63 10.18 -18.10
CA ASP A 237 -8.86 9.87 -16.90
C ASP A 237 -8.16 8.53 -17.07
N ASN A 238 -6.88 8.49 -16.70
CA ASN A 238 -6.07 7.28 -16.77
C ASN A 238 -5.88 6.69 -15.37
N VAL A 239 -5.90 5.36 -15.31
CA VAL A 239 -5.56 4.64 -14.09
C VAL A 239 -4.10 4.90 -13.73
N SER A 240 -3.88 5.48 -12.56
CA SER A 240 -2.55 5.80 -12.04
C SER A 240 -1.96 4.63 -11.24
N ASN A 241 -0.67 4.37 -11.39
CA ASN A 241 0.06 3.34 -10.66
C ASN A 241 0.47 3.80 -9.24
N VAL A 242 -0.51 4.21 -8.42
CA VAL A 242 -0.29 4.74 -7.08
C VAL A 242 0.35 3.72 -6.13
N TYR A 243 0.13 2.42 -6.37
CA TYR A 243 0.75 1.35 -5.60
C TYR A 243 2.20 1.01 -6.03
N GLY A 244 2.68 1.58 -7.15
CA GLY A 244 4.06 1.45 -7.61
C GLY A 244 4.44 0.06 -8.10
N VAL A 245 3.49 -0.71 -8.62
CA VAL A 245 3.71 -2.12 -9.01
C VAL A 245 4.07 -2.24 -10.48
N PHE A 246 5.01 -3.14 -10.79
CA PHE A 246 5.46 -3.41 -12.16
C PHE A 246 5.96 -4.84 -12.31
N ASP A 247 5.95 -5.36 -13.53
CA ASP A 247 6.61 -6.62 -13.87
C ASP A 247 7.88 -6.37 -14.71
N ASP A 248 8.65 -7.43 -14.92
CA ASP A 248 9.89 -7.42 -15.68
C ASP A 248 9.72 -7.56 -17.19
N SER A 249 8.50 -7.60 -17.72
CA SER A 249 8.23 -7.92 -19.13
C SER A 249 8.96 -7.02 -20.15
N ARG A 250 9.35 -5.81 -19.74
CA ARG A 250 10.06 -4.83 -20.57
C ARG A 250 11.57 -4.82 -20.39
N PHE A 251 12.11 -5.60 -19.45
CA PHE A 251 13.54 -5.67 -19.15
C PHE A 251 14.00 -7.06 -18.68
N GLU A 252 13.25 -8.11 -19.04
CA GLU A 252 13.52 -9.50 -18.68
C GLU A 252 14.99 -9.87 -18.92
N ASN A 253 15.63 -10.50 -17.94
CA ASN A 253 17.03 -10.92 -18.00
C ASN A 253 18.04 -9.78 -18.22
N SER A 254 17.67 -8.52 -17.94
CA SER A 254 18.49 -7.36 -18.22
C SER A 254 18.48 -6.32 -17.10
N SER A 255 19.25 -5.24 -17.29
CA SER A 255 19.22 -4.08 -16.39
C SER A 255 18.27 -3.01 -16.93
N TYR A 256 17.56 -2.32 -16.04
CA TYR A 256 16.64 -1.23 -16.40
C TYR A 256 16.96 0.04 -15.62
N VAL A 257 16.84 1.20 -16.26
CA VAL A 257 17.01 2.51 -15.61
C VAL A 257 15.65 3.15 -15.42
N MET A 258 15.15 3.11 -14.19
CA MET A 258 13.87 3.66 -13.80
C MET A 258 14.00 5.14 -13.44
N THR A 259 13.05 5.97 -13.88
CA THR A 259 13.07 7.42 -13.60
C THR A 259 11.87 7.84 -12.76
N VAL A 260 12.13 8.36 -11.56
CA VAL A 260 11.08 8.89 -10.67
C VAL A 260 11.50 10.22 -10.06
N TYR A 261 10.54 10.98 -9.55
CA TYR A 261 10.77 12.30 -8.99
C TYR A 261 10.08 12.46 -7.63
N ASN A 262 10.65 13.24 -6.73
CA ASN A 262 9.98 13.68 -5.51
C ASN A 262 10.26 15.15 -5.21
N ASP A 263 9.52 15.73 -4.25
CA ASP A 263 9.86 17.05 -3.70
C ASP A 263 11.17 16.95 -2.89
N PRO A 264 12.24 17.69 -3.25
CA PRO A 264 13.50 17.70 -2.53
C PRO A 264 13.40 18.32 -1.13
N LYS A 265 12.34 19.08 -0.84
CA LYS A 265 12.24 19.82 0.42
C LYS A 265 12.03 18.87 1.60
N PRO A 266 12.64 19.18 2.75
CA PRO A 266 12.34 18.48 3.99
C PRO A 266 10.87 18.65 4.31
N GLN A 267 10.24 17.57 4.79
CA GLN A 267 8.85 17.65 5.21
C GLN A 267 8.74 18.64 6.38
N ALA A 268 7.95 19.70 6.16
CA ALA A 268 7.74 20.74 7.16
C ALA A 268 6.82 20.23 8.27
N TYR A 269 7.20 20.48 9.52
CA TYR A 269 6.30 20.29 10.66
C TYR A 269 6.01 21.64 11.31
N ASN A 270 4.75 22.05 11.29
CA ASN A 270 4.25 23.20 12.02
C ASN A 270 4.31 22.89 13.53
N GLY A 271 5.26 23.50 14.24
CA GLY A 271 5.37 23.38 15.69
C GLY A 271 6.75 23.01 16.24
N ILE A 272 7.75 22.70 15.40
CA ILE A 272 9.13 22.60 15.88
C ILE A 272 9.67 24.02 16.08
N ASN A 273 9.60 24.50 17.32
CA ASN A 273 10.42 25.60 17.79
C ASN A 273 11.79 25.04 18.20
N ASN A 274 12.87 25.84 18.10
CA ASN A 274 14.22 25.47 18.56
C ASN A 274 14.80 24.23 17.85
N LYS A 275 14.84 24.28 16.51
CA LYS A 275 15.49 23.26 15.66
C LYS A 275 16.98 23.18 16.00
N LEU A 276 17.51 21.95 16.04
CA LEU A 276 18.93 21.67 16.23
C LEU A 276 19.55 21.12 14.95
N SER A 277 18.86 20.18 14.29
CA SER A 277 19.28 19.69 12.99
C SER A 277 18.12 19.13 12.17
N CYS A 278 18.33 19.07 10.86
CA CYS A 278 17.47 18.41 9.89
C CYS A 278 18.32 17.49 9.03
N LYS A 279 17.83 16.27 8.79
CA LYS A 279 18.48 15.28 7.97
C LYS A 279 17.44 14.67 7.03
N VAL A 280 17.72 14.67 5.74
CA VAL A 280 16.83 14.11 4.73
C VAL A 280 17.51 12.97 4.00
N ASP A 281 16.89 11.80 4.06
CA ASP A 281 17.27 10.60 3.33
C ASP A 281 16.20 10.26 2.30
N ALA A 282 16.62 9.72 1.15
CA ALA A 282 15.75 8.97 0.26
C ALA A 282 16.12 7.49 0.35
N VAL A 283 15.19 6.66 0.80
CA VAL A 283 15.35 5.21 0.81
C VAL A 283 14.56 4.65 -0.36
N ILE A 284 15.28 4.26 -1.41
CA ILE A 284 14.69 3.58 -2.57
C ILE A 284 14.57 2.11 -2.19
N ARG A 285 13.35 1.59 -2.16
CA ARG A 285 13.05 0.19 -1.80
C ARG A 285 12.35 -0.47 -2.99
N VAL A 286 12.89 -1.59 -3.43
CA VAL A 286 12.28 -2.44 -4.46
C VAL A 286 11.91 -3.75 -3.80
N LEU A 287 10.61 -3.96 -3.65
CA LEU A 287 10.07 -5.18 -3.07
C LEU A 287 9.85 -6.17 -4.21
N SER A 288 10.35 -7.39 -4.06
CA SER A 288 9.95 -8.52 -4.89
C SER A 288 8.69 -9.11 -4.27
N ILE A 289 7.62 -9.18 -5.06
CA ILE A 289 6.27 -9.52 -4.60
C ILE A 289 5.75 -10.74 -5.36
N THR A 290 4.69 -11.36 -4.84
CA THR A 290 4.03 -12.48 -5.53
C THR A 290 3.20 -11.98 -6.71
N GLU A 291 2.98 -12.84 -7.72
CA GLU A 291 2.11 -12.53 -8.85
C GLU A 291 0.68 -12.14 -8.39
N THR A 292 0.17 -12.81 -7.36
CA THR A 292 -1.15 -12.50 -6.80
C THR A 292 -1.19 -11.11 -6.17
N GLU A 293 -0.16 -10.70 -5.41
CA GLU A 293 -0.07 -9.33 -4.88
C GLU A 293 0.01 -8.30 -5.99
N TYR A 294 0.79 -8.58 -7.04
CA TYR A 294 0.90 -7.68 -8.20
C TYR A 294 -0.48 -7.42 -8.84
N TYR A 295 -1.23 -8.46 -9.17
CA TYR A 295 -2.56 -8.26 -9.76
C TYR A 295 -3.58 -7.70 -8.77
N TYR A 296 -3.46 -8.01 -7.47
CA TYR A 296 -4.32 -7.43 -6.45
C TYR A 296 -4.11 -5.91 -6.34
N LEU A 297 -2.85 -5.46 -6.28
CA LEU A 297 -2.51 -4.03 -6.25
C LEU A 297 -2.83 -3.33 -7.57
N ARG A 298 -2.75 -4.03 -8.72
CA ARG A 298 -3.24 -3.48 -10.00
C ARG A 298 -4.75 -3.31 -10.03
N ALA A 299 -5.51 -4.25 -9.46
CA ALA A 299 -6.96 -4.09 -9.32
C ALA A 299 -7.29 -2.88 -8.42
N LEU A 300 -6.54 -2.68 -7.33
CA LEU A 300 -6.68 -1.49 -6.48
C LEU A 300 -6.33 -0.19 -7.19
N ASN A 301 -5.27 -0.15 -8.02
CA ASN A 301 -4.97 1.04 -8.84
C ASN A 301 -6.19 1.47 -9.67
N ILE A 302 -6.97 0.52 -10.20
CA ILE A 302 -8.19 0.83 -10.98
C ILE A 302 -9.28 1.35 -10.05
N VAL A 303 -9.58 0.66 -8.95
CA VAL A 303 -10.68 1.03 -8.04
C VAL A 303 -10.46 2.37 -7.35
N ASP A 304 -9.22 2.65 -6.96
CA ASP A 304 -8.85 3.91 -6.29
C ASP A 304 -8.61 5.06 -7.29
N SER A 305 -8.77 4.82 -8.59
CA SER A 305 -8.62 5.84 -9.62
C SER A 305 -9.92 6.63 -9.80
N ASP A 306 -9.79 7.94 -10.01
CA ASP A 306 -10.91 8.81 -10.42
C ASP A 306 -11.56 8.37 -11.76
N ALA A 307 -10.86 7.55 -12.55
CA ALA A 307 -11.39 6.98 -13.79
C ALA A 307 -12.42 5.86 -13.58
N PHE A 308 -12.54 5.32 -12.37
CA PHE A 308 -13.44 4.21 -12.06
C PHE A 308 -14.79 4.72 -11.53
N ASP A 309 -15.85 4.34 -12.22
CA ASP A 309 -17.23 4.62 -11.86
C ASP A 309 -17.94 3.30 -11.53
N GLU A 310 -18.36 3.12 -10.28
CA GLU A 310 -19.00 1.89 -9.78
C GLU A 310 -20.29 1.51 -10.54
N VAL A 311 -20.94 2.46 -11.22
CA VAL A 311 -22.20 2.24 -11.96
C VAL A 311 -21.92 1.87 -13.42
N LEU A 312 -20.91 2.48 -14.04
CA LEU A 312 -20.59 2.30 -15.46
C LEU A 312 -19.57 1.20 -15.71
N ASN A 313 -18.63 0.98 -14.78
CA ASN A 313 -17.61 -0.04 -14.91
C ASN A 313 -18.11 -1.42 -14.45
N GLU A 314 -17.57 -2.46 -15.05
CA GLU A 314 -17.80 -3.83 -14.58
C GLU A 314 -17.21 -4.02 -13.17
N ALA A 315 -17.84 -4.88 -12.38
CA ALA A 315 -17.35 -5.23 -11.05
C ALA A 315 -15.94 -5.82 -11.14
N ILE A 316 -15.01 -5.21 -10.42
CA ILE A 316 -13.62 -5.66 -10.38
C ILE A 316 -13.50 -6.89 -9.48
N ASN A 317 -12.99 -7.97 -10.05
CA ASN A 317 -12.68 -9.17 -9.30
C ASN A 317 -11.28 -9.06 -8.70
N TYR A 318 -11.21 -8.94 -7.38
CA TYR A 318 -9.94 -9.01 -6.67
C TYR A 318 -9.39 -10.45 -6.67
N PRO A 319 -8.11 -10.65 -7.06
CA PRO A 319 -7.44 -11.92 -6.85
C PRO A 319 -7.47 -12.32 -5.37
N SER A 320 -7.82 -13.56 -5.09
CA SER A 320 -7.77 -14.16 -3.75
C SER A 320 -6.98 -15.44 -3.82
N ASN A 321 -5.96 -15.59 -2.96
CA ASN A 321 -5.20 -16.83 -2.81
C ASN A 321 -5.62 -17.63 -1.56
N VAL A 322 -6.55 -17.11 -0.77
CA VAL A 322 -7.06 -17.77 0.43
C VAL A 322 -8.07 -18.86 0.06
N GLN A 323 -7.81 -20.08 0.50
CA GLN A 323 -8.63 -21.27 0.34
C GLN A 323 -9.56 -21.45 1.54
N GLY A 324 -10.80 -21.91 1.34
CA GLY A 324 -11.81 -22.03 2.41
C GLY A 324 -12.34 -20.68 2.94
N GLY A 325 -11.89 -19.57 2.35
CA GLY A 325 -12.25 -18.20 2.70
C GLY A 325 -12.11 -17.27 1.49
N THR A 326 -11.77 -16.02 1.75
CA THR A 326 -11.38 -15.01 0.74
C THR A 326 -10.31 -14.09 1.32
N GLY A 327 -9.72 -13.22 0.50
CA GLY A 327 -8.71 -12.25 0.90
C GLY A 327 -7.35 -12.50 0.25
N ILE A 328 -6.36 -11.72 0.67
CA ILE A 328 -5.02 -11.73 0.10
C ILE A 328 -3.98 -11.86 1.20
N VAL A 329 -3.14 -12.88 1.09
CA VAL A 329 -1.93 -12.98 1.91
C VAL A 329 -0.73 -13.05 0.99
N SER A 330 0.18 -12.11 1.10
CA SER A 330 1.41 -12.10 0.33
C SER A 330 2.62 -11.91 1.23
N ILE A 331 3.76 -12.43 0.77
CA ILE A 331 5.06 -12.24 1.39
C ILE A 331 5.97 -11.59 0.35
N SER A 332 6.65 -10.53 0.76
CA SER A 332 7.58 -9.76 -0.05
C SER A 332 8.98 -9.85 0.53
N THR A 333 9.99 -9.70 -0.33
CA THR A 333 11.39 -9.50 0.07
C THR A 333 11.88 -8.17 -0.48
N GLU A 334 12.83 -7.54 0.20
CA GLU A 334 13.21 -6.15 -0.07
C GLU A 334 14.68 -5.99 -0.43
N THR A 335 14.93 -5.23 -1.48
CA THR A 335 16.25 -4.65 -1.77
C THR A 335 16.14 -3.15 -1.69
N HIS A 336 17.00 -2.50 -0.91
CA HIS A 336 16.96 -1.06 -0.71
C HIS A 336 18.32 -0.37 -0.86
N LYS A 337 18.27 0.93 -1.14
CA LYS A 337 19.42 1.81 -1.17
C LYS A 337 19.07 3.17 -0.58
N THR A 338 19.83 3.59 0.42
CA THR A 338 19.66 4.88 1.10
C THR A 338 20.60 5.93 0.51
N ILE A 339 20.06 7.11 0.25
CA ILE A 339 20.78 8.25 -0.32
C ILE A 339 20.58 9.44 0.62
N ARG A 340 21.68 9.99 1.14
CA ARG A 340 21.63 11.24 1.92
C ARG A 340 21.42 12.40 0.96
N LEU A 341 20.26 13.04 1.05
CA LEU A 341 19.93 14.19 0.22
C LEU A 341 20.48 15.48 0.83
N PHE A 342 20.32 15.62 2.13
CA PHE A 342 20.59 16.85 2.84
C PHE A 342 20.83 16.60 4.33
N GLU A 343 21.69 17.43 4.93
CA GLU A 343 21.87 17.53 6.37
C GLU A 343 22.24 18.97 6.72
N GLU A 344 21.53 19.54 7.68
CA GLU A 344 21.74 20.90 8.16
C GLU A 344 21.64 20.93 9.68
N ASN A 345 22.58 21.63 10.30
CA ASN A 345 22.55 21.94 11.71
C ASN A 345 22.14 23.41 11.86
N TYR A 346 21.30 23.68 12.85
CA TYR A 346 20.85 25.02 13.19
C TYR A 346 21.56 25.44 14.47
N ASP A 347 22.15 26.64 14.45
CA ASP A 347 22.88 27.24 15.57
C ASP A 347 21.95 27.75 16.70
#